data_AF-A0A7X9Y7K1-F1
#
_entry.id   AF-A0A7X9Y7K1-F1
#
_cell.length_a   1.000
_cell.length_b   1.000
_cell.length_c   1.000
_cell.angle_alpha   90.00
_cell.angle_beta   90.00
_cell.angle_gamma   90.00
#
_symmetry.space_group_name_H-M   'P 1'
#
loop_
_entity.id
_entity.type
_entity.pdbx_description
1 polymer ?
#
loop_
_entity_poly.entity_id
_entity_poly.type
_entity_poly.pdbx_seq_one_letter_code
_entity_poly.pdbx_strand_id
1 'polypeptide(L)' 'MSKYGANIYSDLGIASPKRMLNKAHLVEMLIRKISEKNLTTVEATQILNMSELQLNEIIRGHFHAVSASELRRLTKTI' A
#
# COMPACT_ATOMS: atom_id res chain seq x y z
N MET A 1 9.98 -29.08 -1.64
CA MET A 1 10.01 -27.61 -1.60
C MET A 1 8.81 -27.15 -0.78
N SER A 2 9.04 -26.44 0.33
CA SER A 2 7.97 -25.91 1.16
C SER A 2 7.11 -24.95 0.34
N LYS A 3 5.79 -25.13 0.35
CA LYS A 3 4.81 -24.31 -0.35
C LYS A 3 4.55 -22.95 0.35
N TYR A 4 5.22 -22.74 1.47
CA TYR A 4 5.10 -21.56 2.35
C TYR A 4 6.20 -20.56 2.03
N GLY A 5 5.85 -19.27 1.89
CA GLY A 5 6.81 -18.17 1.71
C GLY A 5 6.75 -17.39 0.40
N ALA A 6 6.03 -17.85 -0.63
CA ALA A 6 5.87 -17.07 -1.87
C ALA A 6 4.81 -15.95 -1.72
N ASN A 7 3.83 -16.15 -0.82
CA ASN A 7 2.79 -15.17 -0.55
C ASN A 7 2.25 -15.37 0.87
N ILE A 8 2.61 -14.47 1.78
CA ILE A 8 2.15 -14.50 3.17
C ILE A 8 0.62 -14.47 3.30
N TYR A 9 -0.10 -13.85 2.35
CA TYR A 9 -1.55 -13.84 2.34
C TYR A 9 -2.15 -15.22 2.04
N SER A 10 -1.46 -16.05 1.25
CA SER A 10 -1.86 -17.45 1.03
C SER A 10 -1.67 -18.25 2.31
N ASP A 11 -0.54 -18.04 2.98
CA ASP A 11 -0.18 -18.75 4.22
C ASP A 11 -1.14 -18.39 5.37
N LEU A 12 -1.64 -17.15 5.38
CA LEU A 12 -2.64 -16.65 6.33
C LEU A 12 -4.10 -17.01 5.97
N GLY A 13 -4.34 -17.72 4.87
CA GLY A 13 -5.71 -18.09 4.45
C GLY A 13 -6.59 -16.91 4.03
N ILE A 14 -5.98 -15.77 3.65
CA ILE A 14 -6.71 -14.57 3.25
C ILE A 14 -7.35 -14.78 1.88
N ALA A 15 -8.61 -14.34 1.74
CA ALA A 15 -9.31 -14.39 0.46
C ALA A 15 -8.57 -13.60 -0.62
N SER A 16 -8.46 -14.19 -1.83
CA SER A 16 -7.74 -13.59 -2.97
C SER A 16 -6.29 -13.17 -2.66
N PRO A 17 -5.41 -14.10 -2.22
CA PRO A 17 -4.09 -13.76 -1.70
C PRO A 17 -3.19 -13.06 -2.73
N LYS A 18 -3.32 -13.39 -4.02
CA LYS A 18 -2.62 -12.71 -5.12
C LYS A 18 -3.01 -11.24 -5.24
N ARG A 19 -4.29 -10.91 -5.02
CA ARG A 19 -4.77 -9.51 -5.06
C ARG A 19 -4.22 -8.71 -3.88
N MET A 20 -4.17 -9.33 -2.69
CA MET A 20 -3.59 -8.69 -1.51
C MET A 20 -2.09 -8.43 -1.67
N LEU A 21 -1.33 -9.39 -2.19
CA LEU A 21 0.09 -9.21 -2.49
C LEU A 21 0.32 -8.07 -3.48
N ASN A 22 -0.49 -7.98 -4.54
CA ASN A 22 -0.42 -6.87 -5.48
C ASN A 22 -0.67 -5.50 -4.82
N LYS A 23 -1.64 -5.41 -3.89
CA LYS A 23 -1.90 -4.17 -3.14
C LYS A 23 -0.72 -3.82 -2.23
N ALA A 24 -0.16 -4.81 -1.53
CA ALA A 24 1.00 -4.62 -0.65
C ALA A 24 2.20 -4.02 -1.40
N HIS A 25 2.51 -4.54 -2.60
CA HIS A 25 3.56 -3.97 -3.44
C HIS A 25 3.29 -2.53 -3.88
N LEU A 26 2.03 -2.15 -4.12
CA LEU A 26 1.70 -0.77 -4.45
C LEU A 26 1.89 0.16 -3.24
N VAL A 27 1.54 -0.30 -2.03
CA VAL A 27 1.76 0.46 -0.79
C VAL A 27 3.25 0.61 -0.49
N GLU A 28 4.04 -0.46 -0.64
CA GLU A 28 5.49 -0.40 -0.51
C GLU A 28 6.09 0.65 -1.47
N MET A 29 5.67 0.63 -2.73
CA MET A 29 6.13 1.62 -3.71
C MET A 29 5.71 3.04 -3.36
N LEU A 30 4.52 3.25 -2.78
CA LEU A 30 4.06 4.55 -2.29
C LEU A 30 4.96 5.06 -1.16
N ILE A 31 5.23 4.22 -0.15
CA ILE A 31 6.09 4.55 1.00
C ILE A 31 7.49 4.93 0.51
N ARG A 32 8.05 4.13 -0.41
CA ARG A 32 9.37 4.40 -0.98
C ARG A 32 9.41 5.75 -1.70
N LYS A 33 8.42 6.08 -2.53
CA LYS A 33 8.35 7.36 -3.25
C LYS A 33 8.22 8.57 -2.31
N ILE A 34 7.44 8.44 -1.23
CA ILE A 34 7.33 9.47 -0.19
C ILE A 34 8.70 9.70 0.45
N SER A 35 9.40 8.61 0.80
CA SER A 35 10.74 8.66 1.40
C SER A 35 11.80 9.24 0.45
N GLU A 36 11.82 8.84 -0.82
CA GLU A 36 12.78 9.33 -1.84
C GLU A 36 12.64 10.84 -2.08
N LYS A 37 11.44 11.39 -1.85
CA LYS A 37 11.16 12.82 -1.98
C LYS A 37 11.31 13.59 -0.68
N ASN A 38 11.71 12.93 0.42
CA ASN A 38 11.80 13.50 1.76
C ASN A 38 10.50 14.18 2.22
N LEU A 39 9.34 13.64 1.80
CA LEU A 39 8.04 14.18 2.19
C LEU A 39 7.65 13.64 3.56
N THR A 40 7.19 14.54 4.42
CA THR A 40 6.43 14.17 5.62
C THR A 40 5.07 13.58 5.22
N THR A 41 4.44 12.85 6.13
CA THR A 41 3.07 12.36 5.94
C THR A 41 2.10 13.51 5.62
N VAL A 42 2.27 14.66 6.30
CA VAL A 42 1.43 15.85 6.09
C VAL A 42 1.59 16.39 4.66
N GLU A 43 2.82 16.59 4.18
CA GLU A 43 3.06 17.06 2.80
C GLU A 43 2.55 16.06 1.75
N ALA A 44 2.74 14.76 1.98
CA ALA A 44 2.21 13.73 1.09
C ALA A 44 0.68 13.78 1.02
N THR A 45 -0.02 14.04 2.14
CA THR A 45 -1.49 14.13 2.15
C THR A 45 -2.03 15.33 1.38
N GLN A 46 -1.28 16.44 1.37
CA GLN A 46 -1.60 17.62 0.56
C GLN A 46 -1.50 17.31 -0.94
N ILE A 47 -0.46 16.60 -1.36
CA ILE A 47 -0.27 16.18 -2.76
C ILE A 47 -1.34 15.15 -3.19
N LEU A 48 -1.65 14.21 -2.30
CA LEU A 48 -2.61 13.13 -2.57
C LEU A 48 -4.07 13.56 -2.43
N ASN A 49 -4.34 14.77 -1.93
CA ASN A 49 -5.67 15.28 -1.64
C ASN A 49 -6.50 14.29 -0.78
N MET A 50 -5.92 13.84 0.33
CA MET A 50 -6.56 12.94 1.29
C MET A 50 -6.23 13.32 2.73
N SER A 51 -6.86 12.68 3.71
CA SER A 51 -6.54 12.94 5.12
C SER A 51 -5.30 12.19 5.60
N GLU A 52 -4.63 12.72 6.62
CA GLU A 52 -3.51 12.05 7.27
C GLU A 52 -3.89 10.69 7.88
N LEU A 53 -5.08 10.60 8.47
CA LEU A 53 -5.61 9.33 8.97
C LEU A 53 -5.72 8.28 7.86
N GLN A 54 -6.25 8.65 6.69
CA GLN A 54 -6.37 7.73 5.55
C GLN A 54 -4.99 7.25 5.07
N LEU A 55 -4.03 8.17 4.92
CA LEU A 55 -2.68 7.79 4.50
C LEU A 55 -2.00 6.89 5.54
N ASN A 56 -2.13 7.22 6.84
CA ASN A 56 -1.56 6.44 7.93
C ASN A 56 -2.12 5.01 7.98
N GLU A 57 -3.42 4.82 7.78
CA GLU A 57 -4.01 3.48 7.69
C GLU A 57 -3.44 2.69 6.51
N ILE A 58 -3.29 3.32 5.34
CA ILE A 58 -2.71 2.67 4.15
C ILE A 58 -1.27 2.22 4.42
N ILE A 59 -0.39 3.12 4.88
CA ILE A 59 1.03 2.81 5.07
C ILE A 59 1.29 1.80 6.19
N ARG A 60 0.37 1.68 7.15
CA ARG A 60 0.42 0.67 8.23
C ARG A 60 -0.08 -0.72 7.82
N GLY A 61 -0.55 -0.87 6.59
CA GLY A 61 -1.04 -2.15 6.08
C GLY A 61 -2.56 -2.32 6.12
N HIS A 62 -3.32 -1.31 6.56
CA HIS A 62 -4.79 -1.35 6.63
C HIS A 62 -5.46 -0.93 5.31
N PHE A 63 -4.94 -1.42 4.19
CA PHE A 63 -5.40 -1.06 2.84
C PHE A 63 -6.42 -2.05 2.23
N HIS A 64 -7.04 -2.91 3.04
CA HIS A 64 -7.96 -3.95 2.58
C HIS A 64 -9.14 -3.38 1.78
N ALA A 65 -9.75 -2.31 2.28
CA ALA A 65 -10.87 -1.61 1.65
C ALA A 65 -10.46 -0.76 0.42
N VAL A 66 -9.17 -0.42 0.29
CA VAL A 66 -8.68 0.42 -0.81
C VAL A 66 -8.48 -0.43 -2.06
N SER A 67 -8.98 0.01 -3.20
CA SER A 67 -8.84 -0.72 -4.46
C SER A 67 -7.38 -0.69 -4.96
N ALA A 68 -6.97 -1.71 -5.73
CA ALA A 68 -5.63 -1.72 -6.32
C ALA A 68 -5.43 -0.62 -7.37
N SER A 69 -6.50 -0.21 -8.06
CA SER A 69 -6.48 0.94 -8.98
C SER A 69 -6.25 2.25 -8.24
N GLU A 70 -6.88 2.42 -7.08
CA GLU A 70 -6.67 3.58 -6.22
C GLU A 70 -5.23 3.65 -5.72
N LEU A 71 -4.70 2.56 -5.14
CA LEU A 71 -3.29 2.51 -4.70
C LEU A 71 -2.32 2.82 -5.85
N ARG A 72 -2.59 2.28 -7.05
CA ARG A 72 -1.80 2.61 -8.24
C ARG A 72 -1.88 4.08 -8.61
N ARG A 73 -3.04 4.73 -8.47
CA ARG A 73 -3.18 6.18 -8.69
C ARG A 73 -2.29 6.95 -7.72
N LEU A 74 -2.38 6.65 -6.41
CA LEU A 74 -1.56 7.32 -5.39
C LEU A 74 -0.06 7.25 -5.70
N THR A 75 0.42 6.08 -6.12
CA THR A 75 1.83 5.88 -6.48
C THR A 75 2.28 6.68 -7.70
N LYS A 76 1.36 7.07 -8.59
CA LYS A 76 1.66 7.92 -9.75
C LYS A 76 1.59 9.40 -9.44
N THR A 77 0.82 9.78 -8.42
CA THR A 77 0.66 11.17 -8.00
C THR A 77 1.86 11.68 -7.21
N ILE A 78 2.44 10.83 -6.34
CA ILE A 78 3.74 11.11 -5.70
C ILE A 78 4.86 10.90 -6.71
#